data_AF-A0A526YKK4-F1
#
_entry.id   AF-A0A526YKK4-F1
#
_cell.length_a   1.000
_cell.length_b   1.000
_cell.length_c   1.000
_cell.angle_alpha   90.00
_cell.angle_beta   90.00
_cell.angle_gamma   90.00
#
_symmetry.space_group_name_H-M   'P 1'
#
loop_
_entity.id
_entity.type
_entity.pdbx_description
1 polymer ?
#
loop_
_entity_poly.entity_id
_entity_poly.type
_entity_poly.pdbx_seq_one_letter_code
_entity_poly.pdbx_strand_id
1 'polypeptide(L)'
;RTLSTADLLALRFDATISREMVSNLAREGEAYLRARGHQITAGRLYLCHFLGMEGAHQVLSSPGAAQLSAVLGSAVIQANPFLTGKSASYVVSWAERKMGRKLSPAMVEV
;
A
#
# COMPACT_ATOMS: atom_id res chain seq x y z
N ARG A 1 11.20 -28.64 -15.68
CA ARG A 1 11.73 -27.54 -16.53
C ARG A 1 11.50 -26.24 -15.77
N THR A 2 12.54 -25.45 -15.56
CA THR A 2 12.44 -24.09 -14.99
C THR A 2 12.22 -23.09 -16.11
N LEU A 3 11.42 -22.05 -15.86
CA LEU A 3 11.22 -20.93 -16.78
C LEU A 3 12.54 -20.14 -16.95
N SER A 4 12.71 -19.47 -18.10
CA SER A 4 13.78 -18.47 -18.24
C SER A 4 13.44 -17.22 -17.43
N THR A 5 14.42 -16.35 -17.14
CA THR A 5 14.18 -15.07 -16.44
C THR A 5 13.18 -14.18 -17.21
N ALA A 6 13.25 -14.17 -18.54
CA ALA A 6 12.33 -13.41 -19.37
C ALA A 6 10.90 -13.95 -19.26
N ASP A 7 10.73 -15.27 -19.31
CA ASP A 7 9.42 -15.91 -19.17
C ASP A 7 8.83 -15.69 -17.76
N LEU A 8 9.68 -15.75 -16.72
CA LEU A 8 9.27 -15.42 -15.35
C LEU A 8 8.77 -13.98 -15.22
N LEU A 9 9.49 -13.01 -15.78
CA LEU A 9 9.06 -11.61 -15.74
C LEU A 9 7.82 -11.35 -16.60
N ALA A 10 7.62 -12.11 -17.67
CA ALA A 10 6.42 -12.00 -18.52
C ALA A 10 5.13 -12.37 -17.76
N LEU A 11 5.21 -13.20 -16.71
CA LEU A 11 4.05 -13.57 -15.87
C LEU A 11 3.38 -12.36 -15.20
N ARG A 12 4.08 -11.22 -15.04
CA ARG A 12 3.48 -9.99 -14.52
C ARG A 12 2.38 -9.41 -15.42
N PHE A 13 2.29 -9.87 -16.67
CA PHE A 13 1.25 -9.48 -17.62
C PHE A 13 0.10 -10.50 -17.67
N ASP A 14 0.27 -11.68 -17.07
CA ASP A 14 -0.82 -12.62 -16.87
C ASP A 14 -1.75 -12.08 -15.76
N ALA A 15 -3.01 -11.83 -16.13
CA ALA A 15 -3.96 -11.20 -15.22
C ALA A 15 -4.39 -12.13 -14.06
N THR A 16 -4.38 -13.44 -14.27
CA THR A 16 -4.69 -14.43 -13.23
C THR A 16 -3.59 -14.45 -12.19
N ILE A 17 -2.33 -14.59 -12.64
CA ILE A 17 -1.16 -14.60 -11.76
C ILE A 17 -1.03 -13.26 -11.04
N SER A 18 -1.22 -12.15 -11.74
CA SER A 18 -1.17 -10.81 -11.13
C SER A 18 -2.18 -10.64 -9.99
N ARG A 19 -3.41 -11.12 -10.17
CA ARG A 19 -4.43 -11.10 -9.11
C ARG A 19 -4.06 -11.98 -7.93
N GLU A 20 -3.52 -13.16 -8.19
CA GLU A 20 -3.07 -14.07 -7.15
C GLU A 20 -1.93 -13.45 -6.33
N MET A 21 -0.92 -12.89 -7.00
CA MET A 21 0.24 -12.26 -6.34
C MET A 21 -0.16 -11.04 -5.52
N VAL A 22 -1.04 -10.17 -6.03
CA VAL A 22 -1.55 -9.03 -5.24
C VAL A 22 -2.37 -9.50 -4.04
N SER A 23 -3.16 -10.58 -4.19
CA SER A 23 -3.91 -11.16 -3.08
C SER A 23 -2.99 -11.75 -2.01
N ASN A 24 -1.91 -12.42 -2.42
CA ASN A 24 -0.88 -12.95 -1.51
C ASN A 24 -0.18 -11.81 -0.77
N LEU A 25 0.26 -10.77 -1.49
CA LEU A 25 0.89 -9.59 -0.90
C LEU A 25 -0.03 -8.88 0.11
N ALA A 26 -1.33 -8.78 -0.18
CA ALA A 26 -2.31 -8.22 0.74
C ALA A 26 -2.42 -9.05 2.03
N ARG A 27 -2.43 -10.39 1.93
CA ARG A 27 -2.43 -11.31 3.08
C ARG A 27 -1.17 -11.19 3.93
N GLU A 28 0.00 -11.05 3.30
CA GLU A 28 1.27 -10.83 4.00
C GLU A 28 1.26 -9.49 4.74
N GLY A 29 0.81 -8.42 4.09
CA GLY A 29 0.68 -7.10 4.71
C GLY A 29 -0.31 -7.09 5.89
N GLU A 30 -1.44 -7.77 5.73
CA GLU A 30 -2.44 -7.96 6.79
C GLU A 30 -1.82 -8.67 8.01
N ALA A 31 -1.15 -9.79 7.80
CA ALA A 31 -0.48 -10.54 8.86
C ALA A 31 0.59 -9.67 9.56
N TYR A 32 1.42 -8.98 8.77
CA TYR A 32 2.49 -8.12 9.28
C TYR A 32 1.95 -6.99 10.17
N LEU A 33 0.87 -6.32 9.73
CA LEU A 33 0.25 -5.22 10.48
C LEU A 33 -0.50 -5.72 11.72
N ARG A 34 -1.27 -6.81 11.62
CA ARG A 34 -1.98 -7.39 12.78
C ARG A 34 -1.03 -7.82 13.89
N ALA A 35 0.08 -8.46 13.52
CA ALA A 35 1.10 -8.89 14.47
C ALA A 35 1.71 -7.73 15.28
N ARG A 36 1.57 -6.49 14.79
CA ARG A 36 2.05 -5.26 15.44
C ARG A 36 0.92 -4.43 16.07
N GLY A 37 -0.26 -5.01 16.23
CA GLY A 37 -1.40 -4.38 16.91
C GLY A 37 -2.18 -3.37 16.06
N HIS A 38 -1.91 -3.29 14.75
CA HIS A 38 -2.63 -2.37 13.88
C HIS A 38 -3.98 -2.96 13.46
N GLN A 39 -5.05 -2.16 13.58
CA GLN A 39 -6.33 -2.48 12.95
C GLN A 39 -6.14 -2.59 11.43
N ILE A 40 -6.89 -3.50 10.81
CA ILE A 40 -6.85 -3.71 9.36
C ILE A 40 -8.06 -3.04 8.73
N THR A 41 -7.77 -2.18 7.77
CA THR A 41 -8.76 -1.52 6.89
C THR A 41 -8.25 -1.64 5.46
N ALA A 42 -9.14 -1.46 4.47
CA ALA A 42 -8.73 -1.40 3.07
C ALA A 42 -7.69 -0.29 2.85
N GLY A 43 -7.86 0.88 3.49
CA GLY A 43 -6.91 1.97 3.44
C GLY A 43 -5.54 1.63 4.01
N ARG A 44 -5.48 0.91 5.14
CA ARG A 44 -4.21 0.49 5.74
C ARG A 44 -3.50 -0.61 4.94
N LEU A 45 -4.24 -1.52 4.32
CA LEU A 45 -3.66 -2.47 3.37
C LEU A 45 -3.14 -1.76 2.11
N TYR A 46 -3.85 -0.74 1.63
CA TYR A 46 -3.36 0.11 0.55
C TYR A 46 -2.10 0.89 0.96
N LEU A 47 -2.06 1.44 2.18
CA LEU A 47 -0.88 2.11 2.72
C LEU A 47 0.31 1.16 2.79
N CYS A 48 0.09 -0.08 3.24
CA CYS A 48 1.08 -1.15 3.28
C CYS A 48 1.59 -1.54 1.89
N HIS A 49 0.71 -1.62 0.90
CA HIS A 49 1.11 -1.88 -0.48
C HIS A 49 1.96 -0.72 -1.04
N PHE A 50 1.58 0.52 -0.74
CA PHE A 50 2.21 1.72 -1.28
C PHE A 50 3.57 2.04 -0.64
N LEU A 51 3.66 2.01 0.69
CA LEU A 51 4.89 2.33 1.44
C LEU A 51 5.75 1.10 1.76
N GLY A 52 5.27 -0.10 1.43
CA GLY A 52 5.78 -1.34 2.00
C GLY A 52 5.31 -1.56 3.45
N MET A 53 5.52 -2.77 3.94
CA MET A 53 5.07 -3.21 5.27
C MET A 53 5.68 -2.37 6.41
N GLU A 54 7.01 -2.17 6.37
CA GLU A 54 7.74 -1.40 7.38
C GLU A 54 7.34 0.08 7.35
N GLY A 55 7.27 0.70 6.17
CA GLY A 55 6.88 2.11 6.04
C GLY A 55 5.45 2.38 6.54
N ALA A 56 4.51 1.46 6.27
CA ALA A 56 3.16 1.57 6.82
C ALA A 56 3.16 1.41 8.35
N HIS A 57 3.93 0.46 8.90
CA HIS A 57 4.05 0.31 10.35
C HIS A 57 4.64 1.57 11.01
N GLN A 58 5.70 2.15 10.46
CA GLN A 58 6.32 3.37 10.97
C GLN A 58 5.32 4.54 10.99
N VAL A 59 4.59 4.74 9.91
CA VAL A 59 3.54 5.78 9.83
C VAL A 59 2.42 5.53 10.84
N LEU A 60 1.91 4.30 10.94
CA LEU A 60 0.80 3.95 11.83
C LEU A 60 1.18 4.01 13.32
N SER A 61 2.46 3.85 13.64
CA SER A 61 2.98 3.90 15.01
C SER A 61 3.46 5.30 15.41
N SER A 62 3.55 6.23 14.46
CA SER A 62 4.00 7.60 14.70
C SER A 62 2.88 8.48 15.26
N PRO A 63 3.21 9.53 16.03
CA PRO A 63 2.25 10.59 16.34
C PRO A 63 1.64 11.16 15.06
N GLY A 64 0.33 11.40 15.04
CA GLY A 64 -0.36 11.87 13.83
C GLY A 64 0.19 13.16 13.23
N ALA A 65 0.75 14.04 14.07
CA ALA A 65 1.37 15.31 13.66
C ALA A 65 2.82 15.17 13.17
N ALA A 66 3.44 13.98 13.29
CA ALA A 66 4.81 13.77 12.86
C ALA A 66 4.95 14.00 11.35
N GLN A 67 6.00 14.71 10.95
CA GLN A 67 6.29 14.99 9.54
C GLN A 67 6.77 13.72 8.83
N LEU A 68 6.23 13.44 7.65
CA LEU A 68 6.57 12.21 6.92
C LEU A 68 8.03 12.14 6.52
N SER A 69 8.70 13.27 6.28
CA SER A 69 10.13 13.30 6.01
C SER A 69 10.96 12.80 7.19
N ALA A 70 10.51 13.02 8.43
CA ALA A 70 11.16 12.52 9.63
C ALA A 70 10.84 11.04 9.88
N VAL A 71 9.65 10.58 9.50
CA VAL A 71 9.21 9.18 9.68
C VAL A 71 9.81 8.25 8.62
N LEU A 72 9.76 8.64 7.35
CA LEU A 72 10.10 7.79 6.20
C LEU A 72 11.43 8.15 5.51
N GLY A 73 12.03 9.27 5.91
CA GLY A 73 13.24 9.80 5.29
C GLY A 73 12.99 10.57 3.98
N SER A 74 13.99 11.33 3.56
CA SER A 74 13.91 12.22 2.40
C SER A 74 13.73 11.47 1.07
N ALA A 75 14.33 10.28 0.91
CA ALA A 75 14.24 9.49 -0.32
C ALA A 75 12.79 9.13 -0.68
N VAL A 76 11.99 8.72 0.31
CA VAL A 76 10.56 8.40 0.10
C VAL A 76 9.79 9.64 -0.32
N ILE A 77 10.09 10.81 0.26
CA ILE A 77 9.44 12.07 -0.08
C ILE A 77 9.83 12.53 -1.50
N GLN A 78 11.08 12.39 -1.89
CA GLN A 78 11.53 12.72 -3.25
C GLN A 78 10.89 11.81 -4.31
N ALA A 79 10.76 10.50 -4.02
CA ALA A 79 10.05 9.57 -4.89
C ALA A 79 8.54 9.85 -4.97
N ASN A 80 7.98 10.55 -3.97
CA ASN A 80 6.55 10.81 -3.86
C ASN A 80 6.28 12.29 -3.49
N PRO A 81 6.53 13.26 -4.40
CA PRO A 81 6.50 14.69 -4.05
C PRO A 81 5.17 15.20 -3.50
N PHE A 82 4.05 14.52 -3.78
CA PHE A 82 2.74 14.85 -3.21
C PHE A 82 2.68 14.71 -1.68
N LEU A 83 3.63 13.99 -1.07
CA LEU A 83 3.80 13.84 0.38
C LEU A 83 4.64 14.96 1.02
N THR A 84 5.17 15.90 0.22
CA THR A 84 6.02 16.99 0.73
C THR A 84 5.26 17.84 1.76
N GLY A 85 5.88 18.02 2.93
CA GLY A 85 5.34 18.80 4.04
C GLY A 85 4.10 18.19 4.71
N LYS A 86 3.77 16.92 4.43
CA LYS A 86 2.60 16.24 5.01
C LYS A 86 2.96 15.46 6.28
N SER A 87 1.94 15.22 7.10
CA SER A 87 2.05 14.47 8.35
C SER A 87 1.67 12.99 8.20
N ALA A 88 1.95 12.19 9.24
CA ALA A 88 1.51 10.81 9.34
C ALA A 88 -0.03 10.68 9.26
N SER A 89 -0.78 11.53 9.97
CA SER A 89 -2.25 11.50 9.91
C SER A 89 -2.80 11.82 8.51
N TYR A 90 -2.13 12.70 7.77
CA TYR A 90 -2.52 13.03 6.40
C TYR A 90 -2.44 11.81 5.49
N VAL A 91 -1.31 11.09 5.48
CA VAL A 91 -1.12 9.96 4.55
C VAL A 91 -2.02 8.77 4.91
N VAL A 92 -2.24 8.53 6.20
CA VAL A 92 -3.22 7.51 6.66
C VAL A 92 -4.61 7.88 6.13
N SER A 93 -5.04 9.12 6.36
CA SER A 93 -6.35 9.59 5.90
C SER A 93 -6.48 9.59 4.37
N TRP A 94 -5.40 9.88 3.65
CA TRP A 94 -5.34 9.79 2.19
C TRP A 94 -5.54 8.36 1.70
N ALA A 95 -4.86 7.40 2.32
CA ALA A 95 -5.01 5.98 1.99
C ALA A 95 -6.43 5.48 2.30
N GLU A 96 -6.99 5.84 3.46
CA GLU A 96 -8.38 5.53 3.82
C GLU A 96 -9.38 6.11 2.81
N ARG A 97 -9.23 7.37 2.38
CA ARG A 97 -10.11 7.95 1.36
C ARG A 97 -9.94 7.29 -0.01
N LYS A 98 -8.73 6.82 -0.34
CA LYS A 98 -8.48 6.15 -1.62
C LYS A 98 -9.26 4.85 -1.72
N MET A 99 -9.41 4.13 -0.60
CA MET A 99 -10.11 2.85 -0.55
C MET A 99 -11.56 2.94 -0.02
N GLY A 100 -11.91 4.02 0.68
CA GLY A 100 -13.22 4.26 1.27
C GLY A 100 -14.21 4.95 0.36
N ARG A 101 -13.77 5.50 -0.79
CA ARG A 101 -14.70 5.81 -1.88
C ARG A 101 -15.26 4.49 -2.39
N LYS A 102 -16.50 4.17 -1.99
CA LYS A 102 -17.30 3.17 -2.70
C LYS A 102 -17.20 3.53 -4.18
N LEU A 103 -16.77 2.58 -5.02
CA LEU A 103 -17.03 2.65 -6.45
C LEU A 103 -18.54 2.82 -6.57
N SER A 104 -19.01 4.01 -6.98
CA SER A 104 -20.36 4.13 -7.50
C SER A 104 -20.46 3.10 -8.63
N PRO A 105 -21.47 2.20 -8.64
CA PRO A 105 -21.65 1.26 -9.74
C PRO A 105 -22.05 2.08 -10.97
N ALA A 106 -21.06 2.53 -11.73
CA ALA A 106 -21.25 3.16 -13.01
C ALA A 106 -20.61 2.26 -14.06
N MET A 107 -21.48 1.68 -14.88
CA MET A 107 -21.21 0.99 -16.15
C MET A 107 -20.72 -0.46 -16.04
N VAL A 108 -21.65 -1.34 -15.67
CA VAL A 108 -21.80 -2.62 -16.39
C VAL A 108 -23.16 -2.54 -17.09
N GLU A 109 -23.18 -1.99 -18.30
CA GLU A 109 -24.22 -2.31 -19.27
C GLU A 109 -23.62 -3.29 -20.29
N VAL A 110 -24.43 -4.29 -20.60
CA VAL A 110 -24.18 -5.49 -21.42
C VAL A 110 -24.07 -5.14 -22.90
#